data_AF-A0AAU3U9P2-F1
#
_entry.id   AF-A0AAU3U9P2-F1
#
_cell.length_a   1.000
_cell.length_b   1.000
_cell.length_c   1.000
_cell.angle_alpha   90.00
_cell.angle_beta   90.00
_cell.angle_gamma   90.00
#
_symmetry.space_group_name_H-M   'P 1'
#
loop_
_entity.id
_entity.type
_entity.pdbx_description
1 polymer ?
#
loop_
_entity_poly.entity_id
_entity_poly.type
_entity_poly.pdbx_seq_one_letter_code
_entity_poly.pdbx_strand_id
1 'polypeptide(L)'
;MSGDFNGDGYADLAIGASGENAGAGALTVLYGSASGLRTAGARTITPNTPGIPGSSEKGDRFGARVTLARGTGLTVSAPGENSGDGAGWSLRGATASGATSFGPSATGVPTTGAPNYGSVLP
;
A
#
# COMPACT_ATOMS: atom_id res chain seq x y z
N MET A 1 -4.89 4.48 -7.94
CA MET A 1 -3.68 5.01 -8.60
C MET A 1 -3.46 4.22 -9.88
N SER A 2 -3.16 4.88 -11.00
CA SER A 2 -2.81 4.19 -12.26
C SER A 2 -1.34 4.39 -12.61
N GLY A 3 -0.73 3.41 -13.27
CA GLY A 3 0.68 3.41 -13.67
C GLY A 3 1.03 2.09 -14.35
N ASP A 4 2.26 1.91 -14.83
CA ASP A 4 2.73 0.62 -15.35
C ASP A 4 3.55 -0.07 -14.25
N PHE A 5 2.92 -0.94 -13.48
CA PHE A 5 3.50 -1.55 -12.27
C PHE A 5 4.18 -2.89 -12.55
N ASN A 6 3.97 -3.48 -13.73
CA ASN A 6 4.63 -4.71 -14.17
C ASN A 6 5.66 -4.49 -15.30
N GLY A 7 5.71 -3.28 -15.88
CA GLY A 7 6.66 -2.89 -16.91
C GLY A 7 6.31 -3.41 -18.31
N ASP A 8 5.04 -3.72 -18.58
CA ASP A 8 4.59 -4.30 -19.86
C ASP A 8 4.14 -3.26 -20.91
N GLY A 9 4.17 -1.98 -20.54
CA GLY A 9 3.78 -0.86 -21.41
C GLY A 9 2.29 -0.53 -21.39
N TYR A 10 1.47 -1.23 -20.60
CA TYR A 10 0.06 -0.92 -20.40
C TYR A 10 -0.19 -0.29 -19.03
N ALA A 11 -1.22 0.56 -18.94
CA ALA A 11 -1.61 1.16 -17.68
C ALA A 11 -2.37 0.15 -16.81
N ASP A 12 -1.82 -0.11 -15.63
CA ASP A 12 -2.40 -0.87 -14.53
C ASP A 12 -3.21 0.04 -13.59
N LEU A 13 -4.01 -0.59 -12.73
CA LEU A 13 -4.79 0.08 -11.70
C LEU A 13 -4.54 -0.52 -10.32
N ALA A 14 -3.99 0.28 -9.41
CA ALA A 14 -3.84 -0.04 -8.00
C ALA A 14 -5.01 0.56 -7.18
N ILE A 15 -5.67 -0.29 -6.41
CA ILE A 15 -6.94 -0.04 -5.71
C ILE A 15 -6.74 -0.34 -4.22
N GLY A 16 -6.91 0.67 -3.38
CA GLY A 16 -6.94 0.50 -1.93
C GLY A 16 -8.31 0.07 -1.44
N ALA A 17 -8.34 -0.94 -0.56
CA ALA A 17 -9.53 -1.42 0.14
C ALA A 17 -9.31 -1.32 1.65
N SER A 18 -9.10 -0.10 2.15
CA SER A 18 -8.66 0.13 3.54
C SER A 18 -9.67 -0.26 4.63
N GLY A 19 -10.90 -0.60 4.26
CA GLY A 19 -11.92 -1.12 5.18
C GLY A 19 -11.95 -2.65 5.27
N GLU A 20 -11.16 -3.36 4.46
CA GLU A 20 -11.10 -4.83 4.43
C GLU A 20 -10.65 -5.40 5.78
N ASN A 21 -11.20 -6.57 6.15
CA ASN A 21 -10.88 -7.29 7.39
C ASN A 21 -10.88 -6.40 8.65
N ALA A 22 -12.04 -5.82 8.97
CA ALA A 22 -12.23 -4.89 10.10
C ALA A 22 -11.32 -3.65 10.06
N GLY A 23 -10.88 -3.26 8.86
CA GLY A 23 -10.03 -2.09 8.64
C GLY A 23 -8.54 -2.39 8.74
N ALA A 24 -8.11 -3.65 8.71
CA ALA A 24 -6.70 -3.98 8.46
C ALA A 24 -6.27 -3.49 7.07
N GLY A 25 -7.15 -3.68 6.08
CA GLY A 25 -7.01 -3.12 4.75
C GLY A 25 -6.19 -3.97 3.78
N ALA A 26 -6.34 -3.65 2.50
CA ALA A 26 -5.70 -4.35 1.40
C ALA A 26 -5.38 -3.41 0.22
N LEU A 27 -4.45 -3.84 -0.62
CA LEU A 27 -4.15 -3.28 -1.94
C LEU A 27 -4.43 -4.35 -3.00
N THR A 28 -5.23 -4.04 -4.01
CA THR A 28 -5.38 -4.89 -5.20
C THR A 28 -4.87 -4.17 -6.44
N VAL A 29 -4.07 -4.84 -7.26
CA VAL A 29 -3.60 -4.34 -8.55
C VAL A 29 -4.23 -5.16 -9.68
N LEU A 30 -4.90 -4.46 -10.59
CA LEU A 30 -5.39 -4.98 -11.86
C LEU A 30 -4.40 -4.62 -12.96
N TYR A 31 -3.99 -5.59 -13.76
CA TYR A 31 -3.04 -5.34 -14.84
C TYR A 31 -3.74 -4.89 -16.12
N GLY A 32 -3.10 -3.96 -16.83
CA GLY A 32 -3.52 -3.46 -18.13
C GLY A 32 -3.28 -4.47 -19.24
N SER A 33 -3.86 -4.17 -20.40
CA SER A 33 -3.58 -4.86 -21.67
C SER A 33 -4.08 -4.00 -22.83
N ALA A 34 -3.84 -4.46 -24.06
CA ALA A 34 -4.40 -3.84 -25.26
C ALA A 34 -5.94 -3.74 -25.25
N SER A 35 -6.62 -4.60 -24.48
CA SER A 35 -8.09 -4.59 -24.32
C SER A 35 -8.56 -3.89 -23.04
N GLY A 36 -7.67 -3.24 -22.28
CA GLY A 36 -7.97 -2.60 -21.00
C GLY A 36 -7.61 -3.45 -19.78
N LEU A 37 -8.16 -3.08 -18.63
CA LEU A 37 -7.88 -3.72 -17.34
C LEU A 37 -8.37 -5.17 -17.29
N ARG A 38 -7.57 -6.03 -16.67
CA ARG A 38 -7.85 -7.47 -16.50
C ARG A 38 -7.99 -7.80 -15.01
N THR A 39 -9.02 -8.57 -14.70
CA THR A 39 -9.18 -9.19 -13.36
C THR A 39 -8.40 -10.50 -13.25
N ALA A 40 -8.25 -11.22 -14.38
CA ALA A 40 -7.40 -12.40 -14.44
C ALA A 40 -5.93 -12.02 -14.20
N GLY A 41 -5.32 -12.61 -13.17
CA GLY A 41 -3.95 -12.32 -12.76
C GLY A 41 -3.80 -11.13 -11.81
N ALA A 42 -4.91 -10.54 -11.34
CA ALA A 42 -4.88 -9.51 -10.31
C ALA A 42 -4.09 -9.96 -9.08
N ARG A 43 -3.41 -9.01 -8.44
CA ARG A 43 -2.60 -9.27 -7.23
C ARG A 43 -3.19 -8.51 -6.07
N THR A 44 -3.44 -9.22 -4.97
CA THR A 44 -3.85 -8.62 -3.70
C THR A 44 -2.71 -8.75 -2.69
N ILE A 45 -2.42 -7.65 -2.01
CA ILE A 45 -1.43 -7.52 -0.96
C ILE A 45 -2.15 -7.00 0.28
N THR A 46 -1.89 -7.64 1.41
CA THR A 46 -2.36 -7.28 2.75
C THR A 46 -1.13 -7.15 3.67
N PRO A 47 -1.27 -6.56 4.87
CA PRO A 47 -0.17 -6.56 5.85
C PRO A 47 0.33 -7.97 6.21
N ASN A 48 -0.53 -8.99 6.11
CA ASN A 48 -0.17 -10.39 6.35
C ASN A 48 0.43 -11.11 5.12
N THR A 49 0.56 -10.45 3.97
CA THR A 49 1.17 -11.07 2.78
C THR A 49 2.66 -11.33 3.03
N PRO A 50 3.18 -12.55 2.83
CA PRO A 50 4.59 -12.84 3.06
C PRO A 50 5.52 -11.86 2.32
N GLY A 51 6.42 -11.24 3.06
CA GLY A 51 7.35 -10.23 2.56
C GLY A 51 6.95 -8.78 2.85
N ILE A 52 5.70 -8.53 3.26
CA ILE A 52 5.32 -7.24 3.85
C ILE A 52 5.79 -7.21 5.32
N PRO A 53 6.63 -6.24 5.72
CA PRO A 53 7.00 -6.08 7.13
C PRO A 53 5.80 -5.57 7.94
N GLY A 54 5.56 -6.16 9.11
CA GLY A 54 4.45 -5.83 10.00
C GLY A 54 3.45 -6.98 10.12
N SER A 55 2.30 -6.70 10.74
CA SER A 55 1.15 -7.62 10.86
C SER A 55 -0.13 -6.86 10.61
N SER A 56 -1.22 -7.56 10.26
CA SER A 56 -2.52 -6.91 10.20
C SER A 56 -3.09 -6.68 11.60
N GLU A 57 -3.38 -5.43 11.92
CA GLU A 57 -4.17 -5.03 13.08
C GLU A 57 -5.49 -4.35 12.66
N LYS A 58 -6.44 -4.33 13.59
CA LYS A 58 -7.75 -3.74 13.34
C LYS A 58 -7.61 -2.21 13.24
N GLY A 59 -7.96 -1.67 12.08
CA GLY A 59 -8.07 -0.23 11.88
C GLY A 59 -6.82 0.44 11.31
N ASP A 60 -5.80 -0.33 10.94
CA ASP A 60 -4.55 0.17 10.33
C ASP A 60 -4.80 0.90 9.02
N ARG A 61 -5.81 0.43 8.29
CA ARG A 61 -6.27 0.97 7.01
C ARG A 61 -5.17 0.89 5.95
N PHE A 62 -4.47 -0.23 5.84
CA PHE A 62 -3.55 -0.46 4.73
C PHE A 62 -4.26 -0.26 3.38
N GLY A 63 -3.59 0.44 2.46
CA GLY A 63 -4.23 0.87 1.22
C GLY A 63 -5.03 2.16 1.36
N ALA A 64 -4.99 2.86 2.50
CA ALA A 64 -5.66 4.15 2.68
C ALA A 64 -5.24 5.15 1.60
N ARG A 65 -3.96 5.12 1.21
CA ARG A 65 -3.47 5.78 0.01
C ARG A 65 -2.50 4.89 -0.74
N VAL A 66 -2.45 5.13 -2.04
CA VAL A 66 -1.54 4.48 -2.97
C VAL A 66 -1.00 5.55 -3.90
N THR A 67 0.32 5.67 -3.99
CA THR A 67 1.00 6.57 -4.93
C THR A 67 2.04 5.82 -5.74
N LEU A 68 2.37 6.37 -6.91
CA LEU A 68 3.44 5.88 -7.76
C LEU A 68 4.79 6.33 -7.15
N ALA A 69 5.70 5.38 -6.99
CA ALA A 69 7.11 5.65 -6.72
C ALA A 69 7.89 5.64 -8.05
N ARG A 70 9.23 5.76 -8.01
CA ARG A 70 10.02 5.76 -9.27
C ARG A 70 9.86 4.44 -10.03
N GLY A 71 9.74 4.53 -11.37
CA GLY A 71 9.62 3.38 -12.26
C GLY A 71 8.29 2.65 -12.05
N THR A 72 8.35 1.35 -11.78
CA THR A 72 7.18 0.50 -11.52
C THR A 72 6.77 0.51 -10.03
N GLY A 73 7.49 1.23 -9.17
CA GLY A 73 7.30 1.18 -7.73
C GLY A 73 5.97 1.76 -7.25
N LEU A 74 5.47 1.24 -6.13
CA LEU A 74 4.27 1.73 -5.45
C LEU A 74 4.60 2.11 -4.01
N THR A 75 3.96 3.14 -3.49
CA THR A 75 3.93 3.40 -2.05
C THR A 75 2.50 3.31 -1.54
N VAL A 76 2.30 2.52 -0.48
CA VAL A 76 1.02 2.31 0.20
C VAL A 76 1.11 2.83 1.62
N SER A 77 0.06 3.46 2.13
CA SER A 77 0.00 3.87 3.55
C SER A 77 -1.09 3.14 4.34
N ALA A 78 -0.85 3.04 5.65
CA ALA A 78 -1.78 2.58 6.68
C ALA A 78 -1.70 3.56 7.87
N PRO A 79 -2.50 4.64 7.88
CA PRO A 79 -2.40 5.68 8.90
C PRO A 79 -2.80 5.23 10.32
N GLY A 80 -3.54 4.12 10.43
CA GLY A 80 -3.99 3.58 11.72
C GLY A 80 -2.98 2.65 12.39
N GLU A 81 -1.91 2.26 11.69
CA GLU A 81 -0.90 1.30 12.18
C GLU A 81 -0.42 1.68 13.58
N ASN A 82 -0.24 0.69 14.46
CA ASN A 82 0.32 0.86 15.80
C ASN A 82 -0.45 1.91 16.63
N SER A 83 -1.77 1.72 16.78
CA SER A 83 -2.65 2.64 17.54
C SER A 83 -2.67 4.08 16.99
N GLY A 84 -2.49 4.26 15.68
CA GLY A 84 -2.57 5.55 15.01
C GLY A 84 -1.23 6.28 14.85
N ASP A 85 -0.11 5.61 15.09
CA ASP A 85 1.21 6.11 14.68
C ASP A 85 1.30 6.21 13.16
N GLY A 86 0.74 5.23 12.46
CA GLY A 86 0.71 5.13 11.02
C GLY A 86 2.03 4.68 10.41
N ALA A 87 1.95 4.16 9.18
CA ALA A 87 3.10 3.67 8.43
C ALA A 87 2.90 3.78 6.92
N GLY A 88 4.01 3.65 6.19
CA GLY A 88 4.04 3.51 4.74
C GLY A 88 4.93 2.35 4.30
N TRP A 89 4.63 1.78 3.14
CA TRP A 89 5.38 0.69 2.52
C TRP A 89 5.75 1.07 1.10
N SER A 90 7.02 0.92 0.74
CA SER A 90 7.48 0.97 -0.65
C SER A 90 7.56 -0.45 -1.22
N LEU A 91 6.87 -0.67 -2.33
CA LEU A 91 6.80 -1.91 -3.10
C LEU A 91 7.50 -1.71 -4.45
N ARG A 92 8.09 -2.78 -5.00
CA ARG A 92 8.62 -2.79 -6.37
C ARG A 92 7.56 -3.37 -7.30
N GLY A 93 6.75 -2.56 -7.96
CA GLY A 93 5.54 -3.09 -8.61
C GLY A 93 4.53 -3.61 -7.59
N ALA A 94 3.63 -4.49 -8.04
CA ALA A 94 2.63 -5.13 -7.21
C ALA A 94 3.14 -6.42 -6.52
N THR A 95 4.35 -6.39 -5.94
CA THR A 95 4.92 -7.52 -5.18
C THR A 95 5.27 -7.14 -3.75
N ALA A 96 5.05 -8.09 -2.83
CA ALA A 96 5.49 -8.01 -1.45
C ALA A 96 7.00 -8.32 -1.29
N SER A 97 7.62 -8.99 -2.26
CA SER A 97 9.04 -9.32 -2.20
C SER A 97 9.90 -8.05 -2.28
N GLY A 98 10.74 -7.86 -1.27
CA GLY A 98 11.59 -6.67 -1.16
C GLY A 98 10.84 -5.39 -0.78
N ALA A 99 9.62 -5.52 -0.24
CA ALA A 99 8.90 -4.40 0.36
C ALA A 99 9.67 -3.85 1.56
N THR A 100 9.65 -2.54 1.73
CA THR A 100 10.24 -1.85 2.88
C THR A 100 9.18 -1.00 3.55
N SER A 101 9.07 -1.07 4.87
CA SER A 101 8.19 -0.20 5.65
C SER A 101 8.97 0.98 6.23
N PHE A 102 8.26 2.07 6.48
CA PHE A 102 8.77 3.26 7.15
C PHE A 102 7.63 3.91 7.93
N GLY A 103 7.96 4.55 9.05
CA GLY A 103 6.98 5.17 9.93
C GLY A 103 7.60 6.29 10.77
N PRO A 104 6.90 6.78 11.79
CA PRO A 104 7.34 7.90 12.61
C PRO A 104 8.75 7.73 13.19
N SER A 105 9.04 6.57 13.76
CA SER A 105 10.35 6.27 14.37
C SER A 105 11.51 6.33 13.38
N ALA A 106 11.30 5.83 12.15
CA ALA A 106 12.30 5.87 11.09
C ALA A 106 12.51 7.28 10.50
N THR A 107 11.56 8.20 10.72
CA THR A 107 11.55 9.54 10.12
C THR A 107 11.71 10.67 11.15
N GLY A 108 11.80 10.33 12.43
CA GLY A 108 11.94 11.29 13.54
C GLY A 108 10.63 11.97 13.94
N VAL A 109 9.48 11.52 13.44
CA VAL A 109 8.17 12.04 13.88
C VAL A 109 7.82 11.43 15.26
N PRO A 110 7.40 12.22 16.26
CA PRO A 110 6.96 11.69 17.55
C PRO A 110 5.71 10.82 17.40
N THR A 111 5.66 9.70 18.13
CA THR A 111 4.50 8.79 18.19
C THR A 111 3.46 9.21 19.24
N THR A 112 3.80 10.18 20.10
CA THR A 112 2.85 10.71 21.08
C THR A 112 1.66 11.38 20.38
N GLY A 113 0.45 10.97 20.74
CA GLY A 113 -0.78 11.60 20.25
C GLY A 113 -1.31 11.07 18.92
N ALA A 114 -0.85 9.90 18.46
CA ALA A 114 -1.30 9.26 17.21
C ALA A 114 -1.10 10.18 15.98
N PRO A 115 0.15 10.38 15.53
CA PRO A 115 0.48 11.29 14.43
C PRO A 115 -0.21 10.97 13.09
N ASN A 116 -0.82 9.79 12.93
CA ASN A 116 -1.46 9.33 11.69
C ASN A 116 -0.52 9.45 10.48
N TYR A 117 0.72 8.99 10.64
CA TYR A 117 1.74 9.10 9.60
C TYR A 117 1.28 8.41 8.31
N GLY A 118 1.48 9.07 7.18
CA GLY A 118 0.99 8.58 5.88
C GLY A 118 -0.50 8.88 5.60
N SER A 119 -1.16 9.66 6.47
CA SER A 119 -2.40 10.35 6.13
C SER A 119 -2.18 11.45 5.08
N VAL A 120 -3.26 11.88 4.42
CA VAL A 120 -3.17 12.90 3.37
C VAL A 120 -3.39 14.28 3.95
N LEU A 121 -2.53 15.20 3.56
CA LEU A 121 -2.73 16.63 3.78
C LEU A 121 -3.98 17.07 3.01
N PRO A 122 -4.91 17.81 3.65
CA PRO A 122 -6.14 18.27 3.03
C PRO A 122 -5.91 19.10 1.75
#